data_AF-G0R4Y0-F1
#
_entry.id   AF-G0R4Y0-F1
#
_cell.length_a   1.000
_cell.length_b   1.000
_cell.length_c   1.000
_cell.angle_alpha   90.00
_cell.angle_beta   90.00
_cell.angle_gamma   90.00
#
_symmetry.space_group_name_H-M   'P 1'
#
loop_
_entity.id
_entity.type
_entity.pdbx_description
1 polymer ?
#
loop_
_entity_poly.entity_id
_entity_poly.type
_entity_poly.pdbx_seq_one_letter_code
_entity_poly.pdbx_strand_id
1 'polypeptide(L)'
;MNIQTQPQSQELEQNFIRIIPHEKMKNATRKEIGQGTFGSVYKIAFENQNYALKICKLQANDAYVIQKFNQVFSEAETMQKFMLIQNSRIMPLKGISFEVDISRKSVNIGYWIPL
;
A
#
# COMPACT_ATOMS: atom_id res chain seq x y z
N MET A 1 -13.36 27.41 -41.35
CA MET A 1 -12.30 27.36 -40.31
C MET A 1 -12.67 26.26 -39.35
N ASN A 2 -11.86 25.20 -39.33
CA ASN A 2 -11.94 24.13 -38.35
C ASN A 2 -11.44 24.66 -37.00
N ILE A 3 -12.19 24.41 -35.93
CA ILE A 3 -11.63 24.23 -34.61
C ILE A 3 -12.30 22.97 -34.05
N GLN A 4 -11.65 21.82 -34.30
CA GLN A 4 -11.90 20.61 -33.53
C GLN A 4 -11.33 20.86 -32.13
N THR A 5 -12.19 21.16 -31.16
CA THR A 5 -11.83 21.03 -29.76
C THR A 5 -11.99 19.56 -29.36
N GLN A 6 -10.88 18.83 -29.35
CA GLN A 6 -10.81 17.55 -28.63
C GLN A 6 -10.99 17.83 -27.12
N PRO A 7 -11.94 17.18 -26.42
CA PRO A 7 -11.94 17.19 -24.97
C PRO A 7 -10.91 16.19 -24.44
N GLN A 8 -9.88 16.73 -23.78
CA GLN A 8 -9.22 16.21 -22.58
C GLN A 8 -9.07 14.68 -22.45
N SER A 9 -7.96 14.16 -22.96
CA SER A 9 -7.42 12.84 -22.62
C SER A 9 -6.69 12.80 -21.26
N GLN A 10 -7.07 13.64 -20.29
CA GLN A 10 -6.33 13.85 -19.02
C GLN A 10 -6.95 13.23 -17.76
N GLU A 11 -8.07 12.49 -17.84
CA GLU A 11 -8.77 11.98 -16.64
C GLU A 11 -8.64 10.46 -16.37
N LEU A 12 -7.79 9.73 -17.10
CA LEU A 12 -7.76 8.25 -16.99
C LEU A 12 -6.68 7.66 -16.08
N GLU A 13 -5.80 8.45 -15.45
CA GLU A 13 -4.59 7.89 -14.82
C GLU A 13 -4.72 7.43 -13.35
N GLN A 14 -5.81 7.67 -12.63
CA GLN A 14 -5.79 7.46 -11.16
C GLN A 14 -6.52 6.24 -10.59
N ASN A 15 -7.03 5.29 -11.38
CA ASN A 15 -7.79 4.15 -10.84
C ASN A 15 -6.97 2.93 -10.38
N PHE A 16 -5.65 2.98 -10.43
CA PHE A 16 -4.81 1.80 -10.15
C PHE A 16 -3.96 1.98 -8.91
N ILE A 17 -3.94 0.97 -8.03
CA ILE A 17 -2.97 0.90 -6.94
C ILE A 17 -1.64 0.44 -7.53
N ARG A 18 -0.58 1.21 -7.30
CA ARG A 18 0.78 0.81 -7.65
C ARG A 18 1.18 -0.44 -6.86
N ILE A 19 1.53 -1.52 -7.55
CA ILE A 19 2.23 -2.65 -6.93
C ILE A 19 3.72 -2.34 -6.86
N ILE A 20 4.26 -2.23 -5.64
CA ILE A 20 5.68 -2.02 -5.37
C ILE A 20 6.34 -3.38 -5.15
N PRO A 21 7.47 -3.70 -5.81
CA PRO A 21 8.16 -4.98 -5.64
C PRO A 21 8.51 -5.27 -4.17
N HIS A 22 8.26 -6.50 -3.74
CA HIS A 22 8.36 -6.90 -2.34
C HIS A 22 9.78 -6.78 -1.76
N GLU A 23 10.80 -6.89 -2.61
CA GLU A 23 12.21 -6.72 -2.26
C GLU A 23 12.47 -5.33 -1.69
N LYS A 24 11.68 -4.33 -2.10
CA LYS A 24 11.77 -2.97 -1.57
C LYS A 24 11.35 -2.89 -0.11
N MET A 25 10.52 -3.80 0.40
CA MET A 25 10.17 -3.87 1.82
C MET A 25 11.35 -4.27 2.73
N LYS A 26 12.41 -4.84 2.15
CA LYS A 26 13.60 -5.35 2.87
C LYS A 26 14.77 -4.36 2.87
N ASN A 27 14.53 -3.08 2.54
CA ASN A 27 15.57 -2.06 2.45
C ASN A 27 16.37 -1.90 3.76
N ALA A 28 17.69 -1.74 3.64
CA ALA A 28 18.60 -1.54 4.77
C ALA A 28 18.30 -0.28 5.61
N THR A 29 17.61 0.71 5.03
CA THR A 29 17.21 1.94 5.74
C THR A 29 15.98 1.78 6.63
N ARG A 30 15.38 0.59 6.68
CA ARG A 30 14.15 0.32 7.42
C ARG A 30 14.37 0.43 8.93
N LYS A 31 13.66 1.36 9.57
CA LYS A 31 13.63 1.53 11.03
C LYS A 31 12.22 1.36 11.54
N GLU A 32 12.00 0.45 12.50
CA GLU A 32 10.68 0.30 13.12
C GLU A 32 10.31 1.55 13.91
N ILE A 33 9.09 2.05 13.70
CA ILE A 33 8.56 3.26 14.34
C ILE A 33 7.28 3.00 15.12
N GLY A 34 6.69 1.81 14.99
CA GLY A 34 5.55 1.41 15.79
C GLY A 34 5.10 -0.01 15.49
N GLN A 35 4.35 -0.60 16.41
CA GLN A 35 3.74 -1.91 16.25
C GLN A 35 2.28 -1.82 16.68
N GLY A 36 1.39 -2.35 15.84
CA GLY A 36 -0.04 -2.47 16.12
C GLY A 36 -0.50 -3.91 16.00
N THR A 37 -1.78 -4.14 16.30
CA THR A 37 -2.42 -5.46 16.28
C THR A 37 -2.28 -6.20 14.95
N PHE A 38 -2.23 -5.46 13.84
CA PHE A 38 -2.24 -6.02 12.48
C PHE A 38 -0.88 -6.03 11.81
N GLY A 39 0.15 -5.40 12.39
CA GLY A 39 1.45 -5.32 11.77
C GLY A 39 2.40 -4.31 12.43
N SER A 40 3.64 -4.32 11.96
CA SER A 40 4.64 -3.31 12.34
C SER A 40 4.72 -2.22 11.29
N VAL A 41 5.00 -1.00 11.72
CA VAL A 41 5.18 0.19 10.89
C VAL A 41 6.64 0.59 10.94
N TYR A 42 7.22 0.82 9.77
CA TYR A 42 8.62 1.17 9.61
C TYR A 42 8.76 2.48 8.86
N LYS A 43 9.71 3.33 9.27
CA LYS A 43 10.22 4.41 8.41
C LYS A 43 11.21 3.80 7.41
N ILE A 44 11.06 4.13 6.14
CA ILE A 44 11.90 3.61 5.05
C ILE A 44 12.16 4.70 4.00
N ALA A 45 13.37 4.73 3.45
CA ALA A 45 13.68 5.61 2.31
C ALA A 45 13.48 4.87 0.99
N PHE A 46 12.71 5.44 0.08
CA PHE A 46 12.44 4.86 -1.25
C PHE A 46 12.23 6.00 -2.26
N GLU A 47 12.78 5.89 -3.47
CA GLU A 47 12.64 6.92 -4.52
C GLU A 47 12.94 8.36 -4.02
N ASN A 48 14.00 8.52 -3.22
CA ASN A 48 14.42 9.80 -2.61
C ASN A 48 13.38 10.45 -1.68
N GLN A 49 12.40 9.70 -1.19
CA GLN A 49 11.39 10.15 -0.24
C GLN A 49 11.32 9.19 0.96
N ASN A 50 10.85 9.71 2.10
CA ASN A 50 10.57 8.89 3.27
C ASN A 50 9.14 8.37 3.20
N TYR A 51 8.96 7.12 3.61
CA TYR A 51 7.66 6.47 3.70
C TYR A 51 7.50 5.82 5.07
N ALA A 52 6.25 5.74 5.53
CA ALA A 52 5.81 4.77 6.50
C ALA A 52 5.38 3.50 5.75
N LEU A 53 6.12 2.42 5.96
CA LEU A 53 5.83 1.09 5.47
C LEU A 53 5.16 0.27 6.58
N LYS A 54 3.85 0.04 6.47
CA LYS A 54 3.14 -0.87 7.36
C LYS A 54 3.17 -2.27 6.78
N ILE A 55 3.73 -3.24 7.50
CA ILE A 55 3.81 -4.65 7.08
C ILE A 55 2.83 -5.47 7.93
N CYS A 56 1.77 -5.95 7.29
CA CYS A 56 0.82 -6.89 7.87
C CYS A 56 1.21 -8.32 7.51
N LYS A 57 1.41 -9.17 8.52
CA LYS A 57 1.75 -10.58 8.33
C LYS A 57 0.53 -11.45 8.59
N LEU A 58 0.14 -12.23 7.58
CA LEU A 58 -0.91 -13.22 7.65
C LEU A 58 -0.28 -14.61 7.69
N GLN A 59 -0.62 -15.42 8.68
CA GLN A 59 -0.17 -16.81 8.75
C GLN A 59 -1.33 -17.75 8.41
N ALA A 60 -1.06 -18.76 7.59
CA ALA A 60 -2.10 -19.68 7.13
C ALA A 60 -2.69 -20.54 8.26
N ASN A 61 -1.97 -20.72 9.37
CA ASN A 61 -2.45 -21.44 10.55
C ASN A 61 -3.24 -20.56 11.53
N ASP A 62 -3.44 -19.28 11.22
CA ASP A 62 -4.26 -18.38 12.03
C ASP A 62 -5.74 -18.65 11.77
N ALA A 63 -6.49 -19.00 12.82
CA ALA A 63 -7.93 -19.27 12.75
C ALA A 63 -8.73 -18.07 12.18
N TYR A 64 -8.18 -16.86 12.28
CA TYR A 64 -8.78 -15.62 11.80
C TYR A 64 -8.12 -15.09 10.54
N VAL A 65 -7.32 -15.90 9.83
CA VAL A 65 -6.56 -15.46 8.63
C VAL A 65 -7.46 -14.81 7.57
N ILE A 66 -8.64 -15.37 7.32
CA ILE A 66 -9.61 -14.84 6.35
C ILE A 66 -10.15 -13.47 6.80
N GLN A 67 -10.45 -13.32 8.09
CA GLN A 67 -10.93 -12.04 8.63
C GLN A 67 -9.84 -10.97 8.55
N LYS A 68 -8.60 -11.31 8.94
CA LYS A 68 -7.46 -10.41 8.84
C LYS A 68 -7.16 -10.03 7.38
N PHE A 69 -7.25 -10.99 6.46
CA PHE A 69 -7.13 -10.73 5.03
C PHE A 69 -8.19 -9.73 4.57
N ASN A 70 -9.47 -9.96 4.86
CA ASN A 70 -10.55 -9.04 4.47
C ASN A 70 -10.36 -7.63 5.05
N GLN A 71 -9.91 -7.52 6.30
CA GLN A 71 -9.65 -6.22 6.92
C GLN A 71 -8.47 -5.48 6.26
N VAL A 72 -7.38 -6.19 5.98
CA VAL A 72 -6.22 -5.67 5.25
C VAL A 72 -6.63 -5.17 3.86
N PHE A 73 -7.42 -5.94 3.12
CA PHE A 73 -7.88 -5.54 1.80
C PHE A 73 -8.85 -4.37 1.86
N SER A 74 -9.78 -4.37 2.81
CA SER A 74 -10.72 -3.27 3.02
C SER A 74 -10.01 -1.96 3.40
N GLU A 75 -8.95 -2.03 4.22
CA GLU A 75 -8.09 -0.88 4.54
C GLU A 75 -7.43 -0.32 3.26
N ALA A 76 -6.85 -1.19 2.44
CA ALA A 76 -6.21 -0.82 1.17
C ALA A 76 -7.21 -0.13 0.22
N GLU A 77 -8.38 -0.74 0.04
CA GLU A 77 -9.45 -0.25 -0.83
C GLU A 77 -9.99 1.10 -0.34
N THR A 78 -10.19 1.25 0.97
CA THR A 78 -10.66 2.49 1.57
C THR A 78 -9.65 3.61 1.33
N MET A 79 -8.36 3.36 1.60
CA MET A 79 -7.31 4.34 1.33
C MET A 79 -7.23 4.72 -0.14
N GLN A 80 -7.37 3.75 -1.06
CA GLN A 80 -7.42 4.01 -2.50
C GLN A 80 -8.61 4.91 -2.86
N LYS A 81 -9.82 4.56 -2.40
CA LYS A 81 -11.03 5.35 -2.67
C LYS A 81 -10.85 6.81 -2.23
N PHE A 82 -10.17 7.05 -1.11
CA PHE A 82 -9.91 8.40 -0.62
C PHE A 82 -8.80 9.15 -1.37
N MET A 83 -7.84 8.44 -1.97
CA MET A 83 -6.88 9.09 -2.87
C MET A 83 -7.53 9.61 -4.14
N LEU A 84 -8.52 8.91 -4.69
CA LEU A 84 -9.26 9.33 -5.88
C LEU A 84 -9.98 10.67 -5.70
N ILE A 85 -10.38 10.98 -4.46
CA ILE A 85 -11.04 12.24 -4.11
C ILE A 85 -10.06 13.31 -3.58
N GLN A 86 -8.74 13.08 -3.68
CA GLN A 86 -7.67 14.00 -3.25
C GLN A 86 -7.95 14.67 -1.90
N ASN A 87 -8.40 13.89 -0.92
CA ASN A 87 -8.75 14.43 0.39
C ASN A 87 -7.49 14.71 1.21
N SER A 88 -7.15 15.99 1.40
CA SER A 88 -5.96 16.43 2.15
C SER A 88 -5.94 16.06 3.65
N ARG A 89 -7.06 15.54 4.19
CA ARG A 89 -7.19 15.10 5.59
C ARG A 89 -7.02 13.60 5.77
N ILE A 90 -6.78 12.85 4.70
CA ILE A 90 -6.60 11.40 4.73
C ILE A 90 -5.22 11.09 4.17
N MET A 91 -4.48 10.22 4.86
CA MET A 91 -3.15 9.82 4.42
C MET A 91 -3.21 9.07 3.08
N PRO A 92 -2.43 9.49 2.06
CA PRO A 92 -2.43 8.82 0.77
C PRO A 92 -1.68 7.48 0.83
N LEU A 93 -2.11 6.53 0.02
CA LEU A 93 -1.44 5.23 -0.19
C LEU A 93 -0.64 5.24 -1.50
N LYS A 94 0.68 5.38 -1.43
CA LYS A 94 1.53 5.37 -2.64
C LYS A 94 1.46 4.05 -3.41
N GLY A 95 1.31 2.94 -2.69
CA GLY A 95 1.25 1.61 -3.29
C GLY A 95 1.20 0.50 -2.26
N ILE A 96 1.13 -0.72 -2.76
CA ILE A 96 1.09 -1.95 -1.97
C ILE A 96 2.14 -2.95 -2.44
N SER A 97 2.64 -3.77 -1.53
CA SER A 97 3.58 -4.87 -1.81
C SER A 97 3.03 -6.18 -1.27
N PHE A 98 3.32 -7.28 -1.97
CA PHE A 98 2.95 -8.63 -1.54
C PHE A 98 4.15 -9.56 -1.57
N GLU A 99 4.40 -10.26 -0.47
CA GLU A 99 5.38 -11.33 -0.39
C GLU A 99 4.69 -12.59 0.13
N VAL A 100 4.76 -13.68 -0.64
CA VAL A 100 4.26 -14.99 -0.22
C VAL A 100 5.46 -15.86 0.17
N ASP A 101 5.56 -16.19 1.45
CA ASP A 101 6.54 -17.14 1.96
C ASP A 101 5.89 -18.52 2.07
N ILE A 102 6.13 -19.36 1.06
CA ILE A 102 5.57 -20.72 0.98
C ILE A 102 6.12 -21.60 2.11
N SER A 103 7.41 -21.47 2.42
CA SER A 103 8.08 -22.26 3.46
C SER A 103 7.49 -21.99 4.84
N ARG A 104 7.18 -20.72 5.13
CA ARG A 104 6.57 -20.29 6.40
C ARG A 104 5.05 -20.21 6.36
N LYS A 105 4.43 -20.60 5.24
CA LYS A 105 2.98 -20.51 5.00
C LYS A 105 2.41 -19.16 5.43
N SER A 106 3.06 -18.08 5.02
CA SER A 106 2.68 -16.73 5.41
C SER A 106 2.70 -15.75 4.23
N VAL A 107 1.87 -14.72 4.32
CA VAL A 107 1.82 -13.62 3.35
C VAL A 107 2.15 -12.33 4.10
N ASN A 108 3.12 -11.56 3.61
CA ASN A 108 3.37 -10.19 4.07
C ASN A 108 2.77 -9.21 3.07
N ILE A 109 2.03 -8.24 3.59
CA ILE A 109 1.36 -7.19 2.81
C ILE A 109 1.90 -5.86 3.30
N GLY A 110 2.54 -5.11 2.41
CA GLY A 110 3.17 -3.83 2.71
C GLY A 110 2.35 -2.66 2.18
N TYR A 111 2.04 -1.68 3.02
CA TYR A 111 1.41 -0.41 2.62
C TYR A 111 2.44 0.70 2.64
N TRP A 112 2.56 1.45 1.55
CA TRP A 112 3.52 2.53 1.41
C TRP A 112 2.82 3.87 1.54
N ILE A 113 3.05 4.55 2.65
CA ILE A 113 2.40 5.83 2.98
C ILE A 113 3.48 6.92 2.96
N PRO A 114 3.38 7.95 2.11
CA PRO A 114 4.32 9.07 2.11
C PRO A 114 4.38 9.76 3.48
N LEU A 115 5.57 10.15 3.92
CA LEU A 115 5.81 10.95 5.13
C LEU A 115 6.11 12.41 4.81
#